data_AF-A0A926WGC5-F1
#
_entry.id   AF-A0A926WGC5-F1
#
_cell.length_a   1.000
_cell.length_b   1.000
_cell.length_c   1.000
_cell.angle_alpha   90.00
_cell.angle_beta   90.00
_cell.angle_gamma   90.00
#
_symmetry.space_group_name_H-M   'P 1'
#
loop_
_entity.id
_entity.type
_entity.pdbx_description
1 polymer ?
#
loop_
_entity_poly.entity_id
_entity_poly.type
_entity_poly.pdbx_seq_one_letter_code
_entity_poly.pdbx_strand_id
1 'polypeptide(L)'
;MMNLSKFIAFTLTGFTLCSATISIVSKPTIAGEPIRDRNCKFHDPTKETYQKITPQNRGNSWLTKMFQVNNQRYYLRMLRFPDSTGVFCLGIPNKQLPKRLINAELIQNKLIEKFEQDASQPTNYIVTVKGSKNENILRTTYRLNLSNPQQPKLTKILVVYKR
;
A
#
# COMPACT_ATOMS: atom_id res chain seq x y z
N MET A 1 -69.51 -31.30 -46.06
CA MET A 1 -68.43 -31.90 -46.87
C MET A 1 -67.32 -30.87 -47.08
N MET A 2 -66.07 -31.29 -46.88
CA MET A 2 -64.83 -30.51 -46.93
C MET A 2 -64.64 -29.65 -48.19
N ASN A 3 -64.02 -28.47 -48.03
CA ASN A 3 -62.75 -28.09 -48.69
C ASN A 3 -62.33 -26.68 -48.21
N LEU A 4 -61.23 -26.57 -47.46
CA LEU A 4 -59.82 -26.59 -47.88
C LEU A 4 -59.38 -25.29 -48.57
N SER A 5 -58.43 -24.65 -47.90
CA SER A 5 -57.52 -23.61 -48.39
C SER A 5 -58.10 -22.23 -48.60
N LYS A 6 -57.63 -21.28 -47.79
CA LYS A 6 -56.96 -20.07 -48.29
C LYS A 6 -56.22 -19.40 -47.13
N PHE A 7 -54.89 -19.44 -47.27
CA PHE A 7 -53.93 -18.45 -46.80
C PHE A 7 -53.99 -18.02 -45.34
N ILE A 8 -53.24 -18.75 -44.50
CA ILE A 8 -52.70 -18.20 -43.26
C ILE A 8 -51.64 -17.17 -43.66
N ALA A 9 -52.07 -15.92 -43.72
CA ALA A 9 -51.23 -14.76 -43.97
C ALA A 9 -50.55 -14.33 -42.66
N PHE A 10 -49.23 -14.12 -42.76
CA PHE A 10 -48.41 -13.25 -41.92
C PHE A 10 -48.33 -13.52 -40.42
N THR A 11 -47.35 -14.35 -40.02
CA THR A 11 -46.66 -14.20 -38.73
C THR A 11 -45.26 -13.67 -38.96
N LEU A 12 -45.05 -12.37 -38.78
CA LEU A 12 -43.71 -11.82 -38.49
C LEU A 12 -43.82 -10.46 -37.78
N THR A 13 -44.39 -10.44 -36.58
CA THR A 13 -44.22 -9.30 -35.67
C THR A 13 -42.87 -9.44 -34.97
N GLY A 14 -41.96 -8.51 -35.28
CA GLY A 14 -40.57 -8.50 -34.86
C GLY A 14 -40.39 -8.45 -33.35
N PHE A 15 -39.56 -9.35 -32.84
CA PHE A 15 -38.91 -9.20 -31.54
C PHE A 15 -37.81 -8.15 -31.68
N THR A 16 -38.11 -6.92 -31.31
CA THR A 16 -37.12 -5.86 -31.12
C THR A 16 -36.25 -6.25 -29.92
N LEU A 17 -35.06 -6.78 -30.19
CA LEU A 17 -34.01 -6.93 -29.19
C LEU A 17 -33.55 -5.54 -28.76
N CYS A 18 -34.07 -5.04 -27.64
CA CYS A 18 -33.42 -3.98 -26.88
C CYS A 18 -32.16 -4.55 -26.22
N SER A 19 -31.06 -4.61 -26.99
CA SER A 19 -29.73 -4.82 -26.43
C SER A 19 -29.36 -3.58 -25.61
N ALA A 20 -29.67 -3.62 -24.31
CA ALA A 20 -29.14 -2.66 -23.36
C ALA A 20 -27.60 -2.79 -23.36
N THR A 21 -26.92 -1.89 -24.05
CA THR A 21 -25.48 -1.74 -23.95
C THR A 21 -25.17 -1.25 -22.54
N ILE A 22 -24.80 -2.17 -21.66
CA ILE A 22 -24.19 -1.83 -20.37
C ILE A 22 -22.81 -1.28 -20.70
N SER A 23 -22.71 0.02 -20.93
CA SER A 23 -21.43 0.71 -21.00
C SER A 23 -20.86 0.74 -19.58
N ILE A 24 -20.14 -0.32 -19.21
CA ILE A 24 -19.27 -0.30 -18.04
C ILE A 24 -18.18 0.71 -18.39
N VAL A 25 -18.35 1.95 -17.94
CA VAL A 25 -17.33 3.00 -18.03
C VAL A 25 -16.21 2.60 -17.08
N SER A 26 -15.32 1.71 -17.53
CA SER A 26 -14.08 1.44 -16.84
C SER A 26 -13.21 2.68 -16.98
N LYS A 27 -12.76 3.24 -15.85
CA LYS A 27 -11.77 4.31 -15.89
C LYS A 27 -10.51 3.76 -16.57
N PRO A 28 -9.91 4.47 -17.52
CA PRO A 28 -8.71 4.00 -18.17
C PRO A 28 -7.59 3.89 -17.14
N THR A 29 -7.17 2.67 -16.84
CA THR A 29 -5.98 2.39 -16.03
C THR A 29 -4.78 2.42 -16.96
N ILE A 30 -3.80 3.28 -16.69
CA ILE A 30 -2.53 3.27 -17.43
C ILE A 30 -1.76 2.02 -16.98
N ALA A 31 -1.17 1.28 -17.91
CA ALA A 31 -0.33 0.14 -17.55
C ALA A 31 0.83 0.59 -16.64
N GLY A 32 1.01 -0.06 -15.48
CA GLY A 32 2.06 0.29 -14.53
C GLY A 32 1.84 -0.28 -13.14
N GLU A 33 2.84 -0.16 -12.27
CA GLU A 33 2.68 -0.52 -10.85
C GLU A 33 1.73 0.46 -10.12
N PRO A 34 0.92 -0.03 -9.15
CA PRO A 34 0.13 0.83 -8.30
C PRO A 34 0.97 1.88 -7.57
N ILE A 35 0.45 3.10 -7.51
CA ILE A 35 1.11 4.21 -6.82
C ILE A 35 0.89 4.04 -5.32
N ARG A 36 1.99 4.08 -4.55
CA ARG A 36 1.95 4.06 -3.08
C ARG A 36 2.25 5.44 -2.53
N ASP A 37 1.38 5.94 -1.67
CA ASP A 37 1.59 7.24 -1.01
C ASP A 37 2.25 7.10 0.37
N ARG A 38 2.54 8.24 1.01
CA ARG A 38 3.11 8.30 2.36
C ARG A 38 2.19 7.75 3.45
N ASN A 39 0.91 7.56 3.17
CA ASN A 39 -0.06 6.98 4.11
C ASN A 39 -0.23 5.48 3.90
N CYS A 40 0.64 4.85 3.10
CA CYS A 40 0.59 3.44 2.73
C CYS A 40 -0.66 3.06 1.92
N LYS A 41 -1.37 4.03 1.35
CA LYS A 41 -2.49 3.76 0.46
C LYS A 41 -1.97 3.42 -0.93
N PHE A 42 -2.66 2.48 -1.56
CA PHE A 42 -2.49 2.15 -2.96
C PHE A 42 -3.49 2.92 -3.79
N HIS A 43 -3.04 3.41 -4.92
CA HIS A 43 -3.86 4.12 -5.89
C HIS A 43 -3.60 3.53 -7.26
N ASP A 44 -4.66 3.32 -8.01
CA ASP A 44 -4.55 2.89 -9.40
C ASP A 44 -3.81 3.97 -10.21
N PRO A 45 -2.94 3.58 -11.14
CA PRO A 45 -2.19 4.50 -11.99
C PRO A 45 -3.11 5.11 -13.07
N THR A 46 -4.01 6.00 -12.66
CA THR A 46 -4.84 6.80 -13.57
C THR A 46 -4.24 8.19 -13.76
N LYS A 47 -4.68 8.91 -14.81
CA LYS A 47 -4.26 10.30 -15.05
C LYS A 47 -4.57 11.20 -13.84
N GLU A 48 -5.72 11.03 -13.20
CA GLU A 48 -6.09 11.82 -12.02
C GLU A 48 -5.17 11.53 -10.83
N THR A 49 -4.81 10.27 -10.59
CA THR A 49 -3.88 9.90 -9.51
C THR A 49 -2.49 10.49 -9.75
N TYR A 50 -1.98 10.45 -10.99
CA TYR A 50 -0.68 11.03 -11.32
C TYR A 50 -0.65 12.55 -11.12
N GLN A 51 -1.77 13.24 -11.35
CA GLN A 51 -1.91 14.67 -11.08
C GLN A 51 -1.99 14.97 -9.57
N LYS A 52 -2.74 14.16 -8.81
CA LYS A 52 -2.91 14.35 -7.36
C LYS A 52 -1.67 13.96 -6.56
N ILE A 53 -0.98 12.90 -6.95
CA ILE A 53 0.21 12.37 -6.27
C ILE A 53 1.43 12.70 -7.10
N THR A 54 2.09 13.79 -6.74
CA THR A 54 3.33 14.23 -7.39
C THR A 54 4.42 13.16 -7.30
N PRO A 55 5.38 13.10 -8.23
CA PRO A 55 6.46 12.10 -8.22
C PRO A 55 7.19 11.98 -6.86
N GLN A 56 7.40 13.10 -6.16
CA GLN A 56 8.06 13.16 -4.85
C GLN A 56 7.28 12.45 -3.73
N ASN A 57 5.99 12.21 -3.94
CA ASN A 57 5.08 11.53 -3.01
C ASN A 57 4.75 10.10 -3.44
N ARG A 58 5.46 9.54 -4.42
CA ARG A 58 5.32 8.15 -4.87
C ARG A 58 6.41 7.32 -4.22
N GLY A 59 6.01 6.38 -3.38
CA GLY A 59 6.91 5.50 -2.65
C GLY A 59 7.16 4.19 -3.39
N ASN A 60 8.42 3.77 -3.44
CA ASN A 60 8.80 2.45 -3.92
C ASN A 60 8.98 1.51 -2.73
N SER A 61 8.56 0.26 -2.87
CA SER A 61 8.82 -0.74 -1.83
C SER A 61 10.31 -1.05 -1.82
N TRP A 62 10.98 -0.79 -0.70
CA TRP A 62 12.40 -1.07 -0.56
C TRP A 62 12.66 -2.41 0.12
N LEU A 63 11.96 -2.67 1.23
CA LEU A 63 12.06 -3.94 1.94
C LEU A 63 10.69 -4.36 2.46
N THR A 64 10.38 -5.66 2.40
CA THR A 64 9.21 -6.26 3.06
C THR A 64 9.68 -7.44 3.89
N LYS A 65 9.27 -7.51 5.16
CA LYS A 65 9.56 -8.60 6.08
C LYS A 65 8.26 -9.17 6.62
N MET A 66 8.16 -10.50 6.62
CA MET A 66 7.01 -11.22 7.17
C MET A 66 7.33 -11.59 8.62
N PHE A 67 6.31 -11.59 9.47
CA PHE A 67 6.42 -12.07 10.84
C PHE A 67 5.08 -12.62 11.31
N GLN A 68 5.08 -13.34 12.42
CA GLN A 68 3.89 -13.93 13.01
C GLN A 68 3.79 -13.53 14.48
N VAL A 69 2.59 -13.17 14.92
CA VAL A 69 2.29 -12.96 16.33
C VAL A 69 0.84 -13.32 16.60
N ASN A 70 0.57 -13.95 17.74
CA ASN A 70 -0.78 -14.42 18.13
C ASN A 70 -1.49 -15.19 17.02
N ASN A 71 -0.79 -16.14 16.38
CA ASN A 71 -1.26 -16.96 15.25
C ASN A 71 -1.73 -16.18 14.01
N GLN A 72 -1.44 -14.88 13.92
CA GLN A 72 -1.71 -14.08 12.74
C GLN A 72 -0.40 -13.67 12.06
N ARG A 73 -0.33 -13.89 10.75
CA ARG A 73 0.80 -13.48 9.92
C ARG A 73 0.63 -12.02 9.51
N TYR A 74 1.69 -11.25 9.66
CA TYR A 74 1.77 -9.84 9.28
C TYR A 74 2.95 -9.62 8.35
N TYR A 75 2.97 -8.47 7.69
CA TYR A 75 4.14 -7.95 7.01
C TYR A 75 4.42 -6.52 7.43
N LEU A 76 5.70 -6.22 7.60
CA LEU A 76 6.21 -4.87 7.72
C LEU A 76 6.92 -4.51 6.42
N ARG A 77 6.45 -3.45 5.76
CA ARG A 77 7.04 -2.93 4.54
C ARG A 77 7.61 -1.55 4.79
N MET A 78 8.83 -1.30 4.33
CA MET A 78 9.40 0.03 4.24
C MET A 78 9.26 0.55 2.81
N LEU A 79 8.58 1.68 2.67
CA LEU A 79 8.57 2.48 1.45
C LEU A 79 9.71 3.48 1.49
N ARG A 80 10.39 3.67 0.36
CA ARG A 80 11.39 4.71 0.16
C ARG A 80 10.88 5.71 -0.88
N PHE A 81 10.97 6.99 -0.55
CA PHE A 81 10.56 8.10 -1.40
C PHE A 81 11.77 8.73 -2.11
N PRO A 82 11.55 9.53 -3.18
CA PRO A 82 12.63 10.15 -3.94
C PRO A 82 13.57 11.05 -3.11
N ASP A 83 13.08 11.64 -2.03
CA ASP A 83 13.87 12.39 -1.05
C ASP A 83 14.71 11.50 -0.11
N SER A 84 14.76 10.19 -0.38
CA SER A 84 15.38 9.15 0.45
C SER A 84 14.77 8.98 1.84
N THR A 85 13.61 9.56 2.12
CA THR A 85 12.89 9.29 3.36
C THR A 85 12.16 7.94 3.30
N GLY A 86 12.04 7.32 4.47
CA GLY A 86 11.36 6.06 4.69
C GLY A 86 10.00 6.22 5.36
N VAL A 87 9.05 5.37 4.97
CA VAL A 87 7.77 5.19 5.68
C VAL A 87 7.56 3.72 5.94
N PHE A 88 7.17 3.38 7.16
CA PHE A 88 6.86 2.00 7.55
C PHE A 88 5.35 1.73 7.52
N CYS A 89 4.98 0.68 6.79
CA CYS A 89 3.62 0.22 6.56
C CYS A 89 3.44 -1.20 7.12
N LEU A 90 2.43 -1.39 7.96
CA LEU A 90 2.06 -2.68 8.52
C LEU A 90 0.80 -3.19 7.83
N GLY A 91 0.81 -4.45 7.40
CA GLY A 91 -0.36 -5.08 6.82
C GLY A 91 -0.48 -6.56 7.18
N ILE A 92 -1.62 -7.13 6.80
CA ILE A 92 -1.88 -8.56 6.87
C ILE A 92 -1.99 -9.05 5.43
N PRO A 93 -1.32 -10.16 5.06
CA PRO A 93 -1.42 -10.71 3.72
C PRO A 93 -2.89 -10.98 3.34
N ASN A 94 -3.27 -10.65 2.11
CA ASN A 94 -4.60 -10.92 1.55
C ASN A 94 -5.79 -10.28 2.30
N LYS A 95 -5.55 -9.31 3.19
CA LYS A 95 -6.59 -8.55 3.89
C LYS A 95 -6.53 -7.06 3.50
N GLN A 96 -7.23 -6.23 4.29
CA GLN A 96 -7.28 -4.77 4.20
C GLN A 96 -5.92 -4.14 3.83
N LEU A 97 -6.01 -2.98 3.18
CA LEU A 97 -4.87 -2.16 2.80
C LEU A 97 -3.94 -1.93 4.01
N PRO A 98 -2.61 -2.03 3.83
CA PRO A 98 -1.65 -1.76 4.87
C PRO A 98 -1.84 -0.36 5.41
N LYS A 99 -1.58 -0.22 6.70
CA LYS A 99 -1.67 1.05 7.40
C LYS A 99 -0.26 1.52 7.73
N ARG A 100 -0.05 2.83 7.64
CA ARG A 100 1.14 3.45 8.20
C ARG A 100 1.22 3.12 9.69
N LEU A 101 2.40 2.73 10.18
CA LEU A 101 2.59 2.43 11.59
C LEU A 101 2.30 3.68 12.43
N ILE A 102 1.27 3.57 13.27
CA ILE A 102 0.88 4.54 14.29
C ILE A 102 1.85 4.40 15.47
N ASN A 103 2.12 5.49 16.21
CA ASN A 103 3.03 5.53 17.36
C ASN A 103 4.52 5.24 17.05
N ALA A 104 4.92 5.38 15.79
CA ALA A 104 6.31 5.22 15.35
C ALA A 104 6.86 6.49 14.68
N GLU A 105 6.33 7.67 15.01
CA GLU A 105 6.62 8.93 14.30
C GLU A 105 8.10 9.28 14.22
N LEU A 106 8.89 8.92 15.24
CA LEU A 106 10.33 9.18 15.30
C LEU A 106 11.12 8.48 14.17
N ILE A 107 10.57 7.44 13.54
CA ILE A 107 11.18 6.74 12.40
C ILE A 107 10.41 6.95 11.09
N GLN A 108 9.32 7.72 11.10
CA GLN A 108 8.49 7.96 9.93
C GLN A 108 8.92 9.25 9.20
N ASN A 109 8.92 9.22 7.86
CA ASN A 109 9.43 10.32 7.02
C ASN A 109 10.88 10.74 7.37
N LYS A 110 11.71 9.80 7.83
CA LYS A 110 13.12 10.02 8.14
C LYS A 110 14.02 9.35 7.13
N LEU A 111 15.25 9.83 6.97
CA LEU A 111 16.25 9.12 6.19
C LEU A 111 16.68 7.89 6.98
N ILE A 112 16.27 6.71 6.51
CA ILE A 112 16.57 5.43 7.13
C ILE A 112 17.90 4.93 6.57
N GLU A 113 18.91 4.86 7.42
CA GLU A 113 20.23 4.33 7.04
C GLU A 113 20.23 2.81 7.10
N LYS A 114 19.50 2.24 8.06
CA LYS A 114 19.50 0.80 8.33
C LYS A 114 18.14 0.34 8.83
N PHE A 115 17.67 -0.80 8.31
CA PHE A 115 16.47 -1.49 8.77
C PHE A 115 16.69 -3.00 8.72
N GLU A 116 16.74 -3.63 9.90
CA GLU A 116 17.00 -5.06 10.04
C GLU A 116 16.00 -5.70 11.00
N GLN A 117 15.68 -6.97 10.73
CA GLN A 117 14.88 -7.79 11.64
C GLN A 117 15.83 -8.47 12.63
N ASP A 118 15.47 -8.46 13.91
CA ASP A 118 16.20 -9.19 14.94
C ASP A 118 15.98 -10.69 14.74
N ALA A 119 17.06 -11.43 14.51
CA ALA A 119 17.01 -12.87 14.27
C ALA A 119 16.51 -13.65 15.49
N SER A 120 16.74 -13.15 16.70
CA SER A 120 16.33 -13.80 17.95
C SER A 120 14.87 -13.53 18.30
N GLN A 121 14.33 -12.40 17.84
CA GLN A 121 12.95 -11.98 18.09
C GLN A 121 12.32 -11.46 16.79
N PRO A 122 11.62 -12.30 16.01
CA PRO A 122 11.11 -11.94 14.68
C PRO A 122 10.12 -10.77 14.66
N THR A 123 9.57 -10.38 15.81
CA THR A 123 8.70 -9.20 15.98
C THR A 123 9.47 -7.92 16.25
N ASN A 124 10.78 -7.98 16.47
CA ASN A 124 11.65 -6.83 16.71
C ASN A 124 12.42 -6.45 15.46
N TYR A 125 12.60 -5.14 15.30
CA TYR A 125 13.36 -4.56 14.21
C TYR A 125 14.28 -3.46 14.74
N ILE A 126 15.48 -3.40 14.18
CA ILE A 126 16.44 -2.33 14.45
C ILE A 126 16.36 -1.33 13.30
N VAL A 127 16.06 -0.07 13.63
CA VAL A 127 15.92 1.02 12.68
C VAL A 127 16.91 2.11 13.05
N THR A 128 17.85 2.40 12.15
CA THR A 128 18.76 3.54 12.31
C THR A 128 18.33 4.67 11.40
N VAL A 129 18.07 5.83 12.00
CA VAL A 129 17.70 7.05 11.30
C VAL A 129 18.85 8.05 11.36
N LYS A 130 19.08 8.74 10.25
CA LYS A 130 20.01 9.86 10.22
C LYS A 130 19.40 11.06 10.95
N GLY A 131 20.21 11.74 11.76
CA GLY A 131 19.80 12.97 12.44
C GLY A 131 19.60 14.13 11.46
N SER A 132 18.75 15.08 11.84
CA SER A 132 18.47 16.25 11.00
C SER A 132 19.71 17.15 10.90
N LYS A 133 19.81 17.95 9.82
CA LYS A 133 20.92 18.91 9.66
C LYS A 133 21.05 19.86 10.85
N ASN A 134 19.91 20.29 11.41
CA ASN A 134 19.83 21.27 12.48
C ASN A 134 19.95 20.67 13.90
N GLU A 135 20.09 19.34 14.03
CA GLU A 135 20.23 18.67 15.33
C GLU A 135 21.71 18.40 15.63
N ASN A 136 22.13 18.36 16.89
CA ASN A 136 23.46 17.86 17.26
C ASN A 136 23.56 16.31 17.23
N ILE A 137 22.68 15.66 16.47
CA ILE A 137 22.60 14.20 16.38
C ILE A 137 23.06 13.80 14.97
N LEU A 138 24.02 12.89 14.90
CA LEU A 138 24.45 12.27 13.64
C LEU A 138 23.47 11.18 13.22
N ARG A 139 23.14 10.26 14.13
CA ARG A 139 22.16 9.19 13.91
C ARG A 139 21.57 8.69 15.22
N THR A 140 20.34 8.19 15.16
CA THR A 140 19.68 7.52 16.28
C THR A 140 19.24 6.12 15.87
N THR A 141 19.50 5.13 16.70
CA THR A 141 19.05 3.75 16.50
C THR A 141 17.91 3.44 17.46
N TYR A 142 16.83 2.89 16.92
CA TYR A 142 15.64 2.49 17.64
C TYR A 142 15.40 0.99 17.50
N ARG A 143 14.79 0.40 18.51
CA ARG A 143 14.12 -0.91 18.46
C ARG A 143 12.64 -0.66 18.24
N LEU A 144 12.13 -1.16 17.13
CA LEU A 144 10.70 -1.25 16.86
C LEU A 144 10.22 -2.65 17.27
N ASN A 145 9.40 -2.74 18.29
CA ASN A 145 8.76 -3.98 18.73
C ASN A 145 7.32 -4.03 18.22
N LEU A 146 7.01 -5.11 17.48
CA LEU A 146 5.69 -5.41 16.92
C LEU A 146 5.07 -6.68 17.55
N SER A 147 5.43 -7.02 18.80
CA SER A 147 4.77 -8.10 19.53
C SER A 147 3.29 -7.81 19.78
N ASN A 148 2.90 -6.52 19.81
CA ASN A 148 1.53 -6.08 19.61
C ASN A 148 1.46 -5.13 18.40
N PRO A 149 1.06 -5.61 17.20
CA PRO A 149 1.05 -4.78 16.00
C PRO A 149 0.05 -3.62 16.04
N GLN A 150 -0.96 -3.67 16.93
CA GLN A 150 -1.91 -2.58 17.14
C GLN A 150 -1.33 -1.45 18.01
N GLN A 151 -0.33 -1.78 18.82
CA GLN A 151 0.39 -0.83 19.68
C GLN A 151 1.91 -1.01 19.51
N PRO A 152 2.46 -0.61 18.34
CA PRO A 152 3.89 -0.66 18.10
C PRO A 152 4.65 0.11 19.18
N LYS A 153 5.72 -0.49 19.72
CA LYS A 153 6.57 0.17 20.70
C LYS A 153 7.91 0.50 20.09
N LEU A 154 8.28 1.78 20.14
CA LEU A 154 9.57 2.26 19.68
C LEU A 154 10.44 2.64 20.89
N THR A 155 11.58 1.99 21.04
CA THR A 155 12.54 2.26 22.11
C THR A 155 13.85 2.77 21.51
N LYS A 156 14.34 3.91 21.97
CA LYS A 156 15.66 4.42 21.60
C LYS A 156 16.74 3.53 22.22
N ILE A 157 17.69 3.05 21.41
CA ILE A 157 18.79 2.19 21.85
C ILE A 157 20.09 2.98 21.95
N LEU A 158 20.40 3.78 20.93
CA LEU A 158 21.68 4.48 20.80
C LEU A 158 21.48 5.81 20.11
N VAL A 159 22.17 6.85 20.59
CA VAL A 159 22.30 8.15 19.91
C VAL A 159 23.78 8.40 19.68
N VAL A 160 24.13 8.77 18.45
CA VAL A 160 25.47 9.22 18.11
C VAL A 160 25.40 10.70 17.79
N TYR A 161 26.19 11.51 18.48
CA TYR A 161 26.24 12.96 18.33
C TYR A 161 27.23 13.37 17.23
N LYS A 162 27.06 14.58 16.69
CA LYS A 162 28.05 15.16 15.78
C LYS A 162 29.30 15.53 16.60
N ARG A 163 30.47 15.40 15.97
CA ARG A 163 31.73 15.89 16.53
C ARG A 163 31.96 17.32 16.07
#